data_AF-A0A1Q7EYS3-F1
#
_entry.id   AF-A0A1Q7EYS3-F1
#
_cell.length_a   1.000
_cell.length_b   1.000
_cell.length_c   1.000
_cell.angle_alpha   90.00
_cell.angle_beta   90.00
_cell.angle_gamma   90.00
#
_symmetry.space_group_name_H-M   'P 1'
#
loop_
_entity.id
_entity.type
_entity.pdbx_description
1 polymer ?
#
loop_
_entity_poly.entity_id
_entity_poly.type
_entity_poly.pdbx_seq_one_letter_code
_entity_poly.pdbx_strand_id
1 'polypeptide(L)'
;MPVIALFVAIAAAAIAAAFGWLARPLRIDPTRRAALTDAVAAVDRELAANLELMTMFDQTRQAVVLENGEFARHRETIELEARDIADAVTTLYARIPDAESAMERRGPANSLRDEDRSLIEAWEGDAREAQRSLRRSLDAPAPRGWPAVTARLRSRSPRR
;
A
#
# COMPACT_ATOMS: atom_id res chain seq x y z
N MET A 1 -24.20 -0.63 -55.15
CA MET A 1 -22.97 -0.91 -54.37
C MET A 1 -22.49 0.20 -53.40
N PRO A 2 -22.86 1.50 -53.47
CA PRO A 2 -22.28 2.51 -52.56
C PRO A 2 -22.84 2.44 -51.13
N VAL A 3 -24.07 1.96 -50.95
CA VAL A 3 -24.76 1.90 -49.66
C VAL A 3 -24.15 0.84 -48.72
N ILE A 4 -23.74 -0.32 -49.25
CA ILE A 4 -23.11 -1.39 -48.47
C ILE A 4 -21.75 -0.93 -47.94
N ALA A 5 -20.96 -0.23 -48.76
CA ALA A 5 -19.68 0.34 -48.34
C ALA A 5 -19.83 1.37 -47.22
N LEU A 6 -20.89 2.19 -47.25
CA LEU A 6 -21.20 3.14 -46.19
C LEU A 6 -21.54 2.44 -44.87
N PHE A 7 -22.36 1.38 -44.89
CA PHE A 7 -22.68 0.62 -43.68
C PHE A 7 -21.45 -0.07 -43.08
N VAL A 8 -20.58 -0.65 -43.92
CA VAL A 8 -19.33 -1.26 -43.46
C VAL A 8 -18.40 -0.20 -42.84
N ALA A 9 -18.29 0.98 -43.45
CA ALA A 9 -17.48 2.07 -42.91
C ALA A 9 -18.00 2.59 -41.55
N ILE A 10 -19.32 2.73 -41.40
CA ILE A 10 -19.95 3.12 -40.13
C ILE A 10 -19.72 2.05 -39.06
N ALA A 11 -19.89 0.78 -39.39
CA ALA A 11 -19.66 -0.33 -38.46
C ALA A 11 -18.18 -0.38 -38.02
N ALA A 12 -17.24 -0.25 -38.97
CA ALA A 12 -15.81 -0.22 -38.67
C ALA A 12 -15.43 0.98 -37.79
N ALA A 13 -15.98 2.17 -38.06
CA ALA A 13 -15.77 3.36 -37.24
C ALA A 13 -16.35 3.21 -35.82
N ALA A 14 -17.54 2.63 -35.68
CA ALA A 14 -18.15 2.36 -34.39
C ALA A 14 -17.34 1.35 -33.57
N ILE A 15 -16.84 0.29 -34.22
CA ILE A 15 -15.96 -0.70 -33.59
C ILE A 15 -14.64 -0.04 -33.17
N ALA A 16 -13.99 0.73 -34.05
CA ALA A 16 -12.76 1.43 -33.73
C ALA A 16 -12.93 2.45 -32.58
N ALA A 17 -14.06 3.17 -32.55
CA ALA A 17 -14.40 4.08 -31.46
C ALA A 17 -14.64 3.32 -30.14
N ALA A 18 -15.30 2.18 -30.18
CA ALA A 18 -15.50 1.32 -29.01
C ALA A 18 -14.15 0.79 -28.48
N PHE A 19 -13.27 0.30 -29.36
CA PHE A 19 -11.92 -0.12 -28.99
C PHE A 19 -11.07 1.03 -28.46
N GLY A 20 -11.13 2.22 -29.06
CA GLY A 20 -10.43 3.41 -28.58
C GLY A 20 -10.92 3.87 -27.20
N TRP A 21 -12.23 3.77 -26.95
CA TRP A 21 -12.81 4.06 -25.64
C TRP A 21 -12.43 3.01 -24.58
N LEU A 22 -12.37 1.73 -24.95
CA LEU A 22 -11.91 0.62 -24.10
C LEU A 22 -10.41 0.74 -23.75
N ALA A 23 -9.60 1.12 -24.74
CA ALA A 23 -8.16 1.26 -24.61
C ALA A 23 -7.75 2.53 -23.84
N ARG A 24 -8.65 3.51 -23.70
CA ARG A 24 -8.37 4.74 -22.96
C ARG A 24 -8.10 4.41 -21.50
N PRO A 25 -6.91 4.73 -20.96
CA PRO A 25 -6.61 4.48 -19.54
C PRO A 25 -7.60 5.24 -18.65
N LEU A 26 -7.91 4.67 -17.50
CA LEU A 26 -8.60 5.42 -16.46
C LEU A 26 -7.66 6.55 -16.00
N ARG A 27 -8.14 7.79 -16.02
CA ARG A 27 -7.44 8.87 -15.33
C ARG A 27 -7.51 8.54 -13.84
N ILE A 28 -6.36 8.28 -13.25
CA ILE A 28 -6.22 8.23 -11.79
C ILE A 28 -6.59 9.62 -11.28
N ASP A 29 -7.42 9.65 -10.25
CA ASP A 29 -7.80 10.90 -9.57
C ASP A 29 -6.53 11.52 -8.95
N PRO A 30 -6.08 12.70 -9.42
CA PRO A 30 -4.83 13.29 -8.96
C PRO A 30 -4.86 13.63 -7.47
N THR A 31 -6.04 13.96 -6.91
CA THR A 31 -6.20 14.27 -5.50
C THR A 31 -6.01 13.03 -4.64
N ARG A 32 -6.57 11.89 -5.04
CA ARG A 32 -6.35 10.60 -4.34
C ARG A 32 -4.91 10.15 -4.43
N ARG A 33 -4.28 10.34 -5.59
CA ARG A 33 -2.87 10.00 -5.79
C ARG A 33 -1.94 10.85 -4.92
N ALA A 34 -2.23 12.14 -4.77
CA ALA A 34 -1.52 13.03 -3.86
C ALA A 34 -1.72 12.58 -2.40
N ALA A 35 -2.97 12.32 -1.98
CA ALA A 35 -3.27 11.84 -0.64
C ALA A 35 -2.58 10.51 -0.30
N LEU A 36 -2.52 9.55 -1.24
CA LEU A 36 -1.76 8.31 -1.05
C LEU A 36 -0.26 8.57 -0.95
N THR A 37 0.29 9.48 -1.77
CA THR A 37 1.71 9.86 -1.70
C THR A 37 2.06 10.44 -0.34
N ASP A 38 1.23 11.35 0.17
CA ASP A 38 1.41 11.96 1.48
C ASP A 38 1.31 10.93 2.61
N ALA A 39 0.30 10.05 2.54
CA ALA A 39 0.11 8.96 3.49
C ALA A 39 1.32 8.00 3.53
N VAL A 40 1.81 7.58 2.35
CA VAL A 40 2.99 6.72 2.26
C VAL A 40 4.22 7.42 2.80
N ALA A 41 4.43 8.71 2.49
CA ALA A 41 5.57 9.46 3.00
C ALA A 41 5.54 9.62 4.53
N ALA A 42 4.36 9.79 5.13
CA ALA A 42 4.20 9.86 6.59
C ALA A 42 4.55 8.51 7.25
N VAL A 43 3.95 7.43 6.77
CA VAL A 43 4.22 6.06 7.27
C VAL A 43 5.67 5.65 7.04
N ASP A 44 6.26 6.03 5.91
CA ASP A 44 7.67 5.71 5.61
C ASP A 44 8.64 6.37 6.59
N ARG A 45 8.37 7.64 6.97
CA ARG A 45 9.14 8.35 8.01
C ARG A 45 8.97 7.73 9.38
N GLU A 46 7.74 7.37 9.77
CA GLU A 46 7.47 6.70 11.04
C GLU A 46 8.17 5.33 11.12
N LEU A 47 8.08 4.51 10.07
CA LEU A 47 8.79 3.24 10.00
C LEU A 47 10.32 3.41 10.04
N ALA A 48 10.86 4.46 9.41
CA ALA A 48 12.28 4.76 9.47
C ALA A 48 12.73 5.12 10.89
N ALA A 49 11.96 5.95 11.60
CA ALA A 49 12.22 6.29 13.00
C ALA A 49 12.16 5.05 13.90
N ASN A 50 11.15 4.19 13.72
CA ASN A 50 11.04 2.94 14.47
C ASN A 50 12.21 1.98 14.22
N LEU A 51 12.68 1.87 12.97
CA LEU A 51 13.87 1.06 12.64
C LEU A 51 15.16 1.63 13.26
N GLU A 52 15.26 2.95 13.41
CA GLU A 52 16.35 3.59 14.15
C GLU A 52 16.26 3.26 15.64
N LEU A 53 15.07 3.32 16.24
CA LEU A 53 14.84 2.89 17.63
C LEU A 53 15.22 1.42 17.84
N MET A 54 14.91 0.53 16.89
CA MET A 54 15.35 -0.87 16.92
C MET A 54 16.87 -1.00 16.88
N THR A 55 17.53 -0.20 16.05
CA THR A 55 19.00 -0.15 15.99
C THR A 55 19.59 0.33 17.33
N MET A 56 18.99 1.34 17.95
CA MET A 56 19.38 1.79 19.29
C MET A 56 19.15 0.71 20.35
N PHE A 57 18.05 -0.03 20.28
CA PHE A 57 17.77 -1.16 21.15
C PHE A 57 18.86 -2.24 21.04
N ASP A 58 19.29 -2.59 19.83
CA ASP A 58 20.35 -3.61 19.65
C ASP A 58 21.66 -3.19 20.31
N GLN A 59 22.02 -1.91 20.20
CA GLN A 59 23.25 -1.34 20.79
C GLN A 59 23.18 -1.20 22.31
N THR A 60 22.06 -0.68 22.83
CA THR A 60 21.93 -0.27 24.24
C THR A 60 21.29 -1.33 25.12
N ARG A 61 20.57 -2.26 24.51
CA ARG A 61 19.68 -3.22 25.17
C ARG A 61 18.69 -2.53 26.12
N GLN A 62 18.26 -1.31 25.76
CA GLN A 62 17.17 -0.58 26.40
C GLN A 62 15.92 -0.66 25.55
N ALA A 63 14.76 -0.94 26.16
CA ALA A 63 13.51 -1.17 25.44
C ALA A 63 13.03 0.17 24.91
N VAL A 64 12.52 0.13 23.71
CA VAL A 64 11.99 1.30 23.00
C VAL A 64 10.51 1.08 22.76
N VAL A 65 9.77 2.18 22.71
CA VAL A 65 8.35 2.19 22.33
C VAL A 65 8.29 2.67 20.90
N LEU A 66 7.58 1.92 20.05
CA LEU A 66 7.46 2.20 18.63
C LEU A 66 6.26 3.11 18.39
N GLU A 67 6.41 4.03 17.45
CA GLU A 67 5.34 4.94 17.04
C GLU A 67 4.37 4.26 16.07
N ASN A 68 3.09 4.63 16.13
CA ASN A 68 2.04 4.13 15.24
C ASN A 68 0.96 5.18 14.89
N GLY A 69 1.24 6.44 15.18
CA GLY A 69 0.28 7.53 15.06
C GLY A 69 -0.02 7.91 13.61
N GLU A 70 1.00 7.92 12.75
CA GLU A 70 0.85 8.24 11.33
C GLU A 70 0.11 7.14 10.59
N PHE A 71 0.42 5.87 10.86
CA PHE A 71 -0.36 4.79 10.27
C PHE A 71 -1.83 4.84 10.72
N ALA A 72 -2.11 5.04 12.01
CA ALA A 72 -3.49 5.16 12.49
C ALA A 72 -4.24 6.31 11.79
N ARG A 73 -3.58 7.46 11.58
CA ARG A 73 -4.15 8.63 10.89
C ARG A 73 -4.41 8.37 9.40
N HIS A 74 -3.53 7.62 8.73
CA HIS A 74 -3.56 7.42 7.28
C HIS A 74 -4.12 6.06 6.84
N ARG A 75 -4.55 5.21 7.79
CA ARG A 75 -5.03 3.84 7.55
C ARG A 75 -6.08 3.77 6.45
N GLU A 76 -7.14 4.57 6.54
CA GLU A 76 -8.25 4.53 5.56
C GLU A 76 -7.74 4.81 4.13
N THR A 77 -6.85 5.79 3.96
CA THR A 77 -6.27 6.12 2.66
C THR A 77 -5.44 4.95 2.11
N ILE A 78 -4.65 4.29 2.95
CA ILE A 78 -3.83 3.13 2.57
C ILE A 78 -4.72 1.93 2.21
N GLU A 79 -5.75 1.64 3.01
CA GLU A 79 -6.72 0.56 2.76
C GLU A 79 -7.49 0.77 1.45
N LEU A 80 -7.83 2.01 1.13
CA LEU A 80 -8.59 2.32 -0.09
C LEU A 80 -7.74 2.28 -1.36
N GLU A 81 -6.56 2.88 -1.31
CA GLU A 81 -5.75 3.20 -2.50
C GLU A 81 -4.54 2.26 -2.69
N ALA A 82 -4.11 1.54 -1.64
CA ALA A 82 -3.01 0.57 -1.67
C ALA A 82 -3.45 -0.82 -1.17
N ARG A 83 -4.61 -1.28 -1.65
CA ARG A 83 -5.29 -2.53 -1.22
C ARG A 83 -4.39 -3.76 -1.17
N ASP A 84 -3.53 -3.91 -2.17
CA ASP A 84 -2.68 -5.10 -2.30
C ASP A 84 -1.67 -5.25 -1.16
N ILE A 85 -1.37 -4.17 -0.42
CA ILE A 85 -0.43 -4.17 0.72
C ILE A 85 -1.07 -3.77 2.05
N ALA A 86 -2.30 -3.25 2.04
CA ALA A 86 -2.96 -2.71 3.22
C ALA A 86 -3.04 -3.71 4.40
N ASP A 87 -3.37 -4.98 4.11
CA ASP A 87 -3.44 -6.03 5.14
C ASP A 87 -2.08 -6.34 5.75
N ALA A 88 -1.02 -6.34 4.95
CA ALA A 88 0.34 -6.59 5.42
C ALA A 88 0.82 -5.46 6.34
N VAL A 89 0.59 -4.20 5.95
CA VAL A 89 0.92 -3.03 6.79
C VAL A 89 0.09 -3.03 8.07
N THR A 90 -1.21 -3.32 7.98
CA THR A 90 -2.08 -3.42 9.15
C THR A 90 -1.59 -4.49 10.13
N THR A 91 -1.17 -5.65 9.61
CA THR A 91 -0.64 -6.75 10.41
C THR A 91 0.69 -6.38 11.07
N LEU A 92 1.59 -5.70 10.35
CA LEU A 92 2.85 -5.20 10.89
C LEU A 92 2.63 -4.29 12.10
N TYR A 93 1.74 -3.30 11.97
CA TYR A 93 1.43 -2.36 13.05
C TYR A 93 0.70 -3.03 14.21
N ALA A 94 -0.14 -4.04 13.95
CA ALA A 94 -0.78 -4.83 15.00
C ALA A 94 0.20 -5.65 15.84
N ARG A 95 1.39 -5.96 15.30
CA ARG A 95 2.45 -6.72 15.98
C ARG A 95 3.45 -5.87 16.76
N ILE A 96 3.30 -4.54 16.77
CA ILE A 96 4.15 -3.64 17.56
C ILE A 96 4.18 -4.05 19.05
N PRO A 97 3.04 -4.31 19.73
CA PRO A 97 3.06 -4.69 21.14
C PRO A 97 3.83 -5.98 21.42
N ASP A 98 3.83 -6.92 20.47
CA ASP A 98 4.58 -8.18 20.61
C ASP A 98 6.08 -7.94 20.55
N ALA A 99 6.53 -7.07 19.63
CA ALA A 99 7.93 -6.67 19.51
C ALA A 99 8.39 -5.89 20.75
N GLU A 100 7.58 -4.94 21.23
CA GLU A 100 7.84 -4.19 22.47
C GLU A 100 7.95 -5.11 23.68
N SER A 101 6.99 -6.02 23.83
CA SER A 101 7.00 -7.00 24.92
C SER A 101 8.23 -7.92 24.84
N ALA A 102 8.67 -8.30 23.63
CA ALA A 102 9.89 -9.09 23.44
C ALA A 102 11.14 -8.30 23.86
N MET A 103 11.20 -7.00 23.56
CA MET A 103 12.27 -6.11 24.01
C MET A 103 12.29 -5.95 25.54
N GLU A 104 11.14 -6.01 26.21
CA GLU A 104 11.03 -5.90 27.66
C GLU A 104 11.45 -7.18 28.41
N ARG A 105 11.21 -8.37 27.83
CA ARG A 105 11.44 -9.70 28.45
C ARG A 105 12.90 -10.14 28.59
N ARG A 106 13.83 -9.19 28.69
CA ARG A 106 15.28 -9.47 28.78
C ARG A 106 15.62 -10.42 29.91
N GLY A 107 16.47 -11.39 29.61
CA GLY A 107 17.04 -12.33 30.55
C GLY A 107 18.18 -11.74 31.39
N PRO A 108 18.78 -12.54 32.28
CA PRO A 108 19.94 -12.16 33.06
C PRO A 108 21.05 -11.56 32.18
N ALA A 109 21.69 -10.50 32.66
CA ALA A 109 22.74 -9.76 31.96
C ALA A 109 22.32 -9.14 30.60
N ASN A 110 21.06 -8.70 30.46
CA ASN A 110 20.53 -8.07 29.23
C ASN A 110 20.57 -8.98 27.99
N SER A 111 20.53 -10.30 28.20
CA SER A 111 20.44 -11.28 27.12
C SER A 111 19.01 -11.36 26.59
N LEU A 112 18.86 -11.58 25.27
CA LEU A 112 17.57 -11.88 24.65
C LEU A 112 17.47 -13.38 24.42
N ARG A 113 16.31 -13.95 24.79
CA ARG A 113 15.95 -15.31 24.39
C ARG A 113 15.85 -15.38 22.87
N ASP A 114 16.10 -16.55 22.30
CA ASP A 114 16.10 -16.72 20.85
C ASP A 114 14.70 -16.47 20.26
N GLU A 115 13.64 -16.79 21.01
CA GLU A 115 12.26 -16.51 20.60
C GLU A 115 11.98 -15.01 20.54
N ASP A 116 12.39 -14.26 21.57
CA ASP A 116 12.21 -12.80 21.62
C ASP A 116 13.03 -12.11 20.53
N ARG A 117 14.25 -12.59 20.28
CA ARG A 117 15.09 -12.12 19.17
C ARG A 117 14.41 -12.34 17.83
N SER A 118 13.84 -13.53 17.61
CA SER A 118 13.14 -13.85 16.36
C SER A 118 11.93 -12.95 16.13
N LEU A 119 11.18 -12.59 17.18
CA LEU A 119 10.05 -11.67 17.06
C LEU A 119 10.48 -10.26 16.63
N ILE A 120 11.57 -9.75 17.21
CA ILE A 120 12.13 -8.43 16.89
C ILE A 120 12.66 -8.42 15.45
N GLU A 121 13.49 -9.40 15.09
CA GLU A 121 14.06 -9.51 13.74
C GLU A 121 12.98 -9.68 12.66
N ALA A 122 11.93 -10.46 12.95
CA ALA A 122 10.81 -10.63 12.03
C ALA A 122 10.06 -9.30 11.84
N TRP A 123 9.76 -8.58 12.92
CA TRP A 123 9.10 -7.28 12.83
C TRP A 123 9.93 -6.28 12.02
N GLU A 124 11.23 -6.23 12.28
CA GLU A 124 12.20 -5.41 11.54
C GLU A 124 12.27 -5.74 10.04
N GLY A 125 12.22 -7.03 9.69
CA GLY A 125 12.19 -7.49 8.31
C GLY A 125 10.90 -7.07 7.61
N ASP A 126 9.77 -7.28 8.28
CA ASP A 126 8.44 -6.93 7.80
C ASP A 126 8.29 -5.42 7.62
N ALA A 127 8.85 -4.60 8.53
CA ALA A 127 8.87 -3.14 8.42
C ALA A 127 9.61 -2.66 7.17
N ARG A 128 10.80 -3.22 6.89
CA ARG A 128 11.57 -2.89 5.68
C ARG A 128 10.86 -3.33 4.40
N GLU A 129 10.18 -4.48 4.41
CA GLU A 129 9.38 -4.94 3.27
C GLU A 129 8.13 -4.09 3.07
N ALA A 130 7.47 -3.67 4.14
CA ALA A 130 6.34 -2.76 4.09
C ALA A 130 6.73 -1.41 3.47
N GLN A 131 7.85 -0.80 3.89
CA GLN A 131 8.38 0.43 3.26
C GLN A 131 8.60 0.25 1.76
N ARG A 132 9.28 -0.82 1.35
CA ARG A 132 9.53 -1.11 -0.08
C ARG A 132 8.22 -1.29 -0.85
N SER A 133 7.25 -1.98 -0.26
CA SER A 133 5.97 -2.29 -0.91
C SER A 133 5.06 -1.07 -1.02
N LEU A 134 5.01 -0.23 0.03
CA LEU A 134 4.30 1.04 0.02
C LEU A 134 4.88 1.98 -1.04
N ARG A 135 6.21 2.11 -1.13
CA ARG A 135 6.86 2.91 -2.18
C ARG A 135 6.53 2.37 -3.58
N ARG A 136 6.58 1.04 -3.79
CA ARG A 136 6.17 0.41 -5.05
C ARG A 136 4.71 0.65 -5.41
N SER A 137 3.81 0.72 -4.42
CA SER A 137 2.40 1.06 -4.65
C SER A 137 2.24 2.46 -5.24
N LEU A 138 3.25 3.33 -5.10
CA LEU A 138 3.23 4.64 -5.71
C LEU A 138 3.46 4.61 -7.23
N ASP A 139 4.15 3.59 -7.73
CA ASP A 139 4.48 3.45 -9.14
C ASP A 139 3.46 2.60 -9.91
N ALA A 140 2.37 2.17 -9.25
CA ALA A 140 1.36 1.30 -9.84
C ALA A 140 0.73 1.95 -11.10
N PRO A 141 0.84 1.31 -12.28
CA PRO A 141 0.31 1.89 -13.51
C PRO A 141 -1.22 1.95 -13.49
N ALA A 142 -1.77 3.00 -14.11
CA ALA A 142 -3.21 3.15 -14.24
C ALA A 142 -3.83 1.92 -14.93
N PRO A 143 -4.98 1.41 -14.44
CA PRO A 143 -5.64 0.27 -15.06
C PRO A 143 -6.02 0.59 -16.51
N ARG A 144 -5.77 -0.38 -17.40
CA ARG A 144 -6.08 -0.34 -18.84
C ARG A 144 -7.00 -1.50 -19.21
N GLY A 145 -7.78 -1.37 -20.28
CA GLY A 145 -8.63 -2.45 -20.79
C GLY A 145 -9.80 -2.81 -19.88
N TRP A 146 -10.10 -4.10 -19.73
CA TRP A 146 -11.28 -4.58 -18.99
C TRP A 146 -11.36 -4.11 -17.51
N PRO A 147 -10.26 -4.08 -16.73
CA PRO A 147 -10.24 -3.45 -15.40
C PRO A 147 -10.66 -1.96 -15.43
N ALA A 148 -10.26 -1.22 -16.47
CA ALA A 148 -10.65 0.18 -16.62
C ALA A 148 -12.15 0.34 -16.90
N VAL A 149 -12.71 -0.57 -17.70
CA VAL A 149 -14.15 -0.59 -18.02
C VAL A 149 -14.99 -0.90 -16.78
N THR A 150 -14.63 -1.96 -16.03
CA THR A 150 -15.37 -2.38 -14.83
C THR A 150 -15.34 -1.31 -13.74
N ALA A 151 -14.21 -0.63 -13.54
CA ALA A 151 -14.11 0.48 -12.61
C ALA A 151 -14.95 1.71 -13.04
N ARG A 152 -15.02 2.04 -14.35
CA ARG A 152 -15.94 3.08 -14.87
C ARG A 152 -17.42 2.74 -14.67
N LEU A 153 -17.78 1.47 -14.82
CA LEU A 153 -19.16 1.02 -14.61
C LEU A 153 -19.54 1.06 -13.12
N ARG A 154 -18.61 0.69 -12.22
CA ARG A 154 -18.81 0.82 -10.77
C ARG A 154 -18.96 2.27 -10.32
N SER A 155 -18.16 3.20 -10.85
CA SER A 155 -18.27 4.62 -10.47
C SER A 155 -19.54 5.31 -10.97
N ARG A 156 -20.17 4.78 -12.02
CA ARG A 156 -21.47 5.25 -12.53
C ARG A 156 -22.69 4.63 -11.84
N SER A 157 -22.51 3.61 -11.02
CA SER A 157 -23.61 3.03 -10.25
C SER A 157 -23.88 3.94 -9.05
N PRO A 158 -25.05 4.61 -8.97
CA PRO A 158 -25.38 5.40 -7.80
C PRO A 158 -25.47 4.45 -6.61
N ARG A 159 -24.70 4.74 -5.55
CA ARG A 159 -24.90 4.10 -4.23
C ARG A 159 -26.34 4.36 -3.83
N ARG A 160 -27.17 3.31 -3.83
CA ARG A 160 -28.47 3.30 -3.16
C ARG A 160 -28.27 3.20 -1.66
#